data_AF-A0A396SC91-F1
#
_entry.id   AF-A0A396SC91-F1
#
_cell.length_a   1.000
_cell.length_b   1.000
_cell.length_c   1.000
_cell.angle_alpha   90.00
_cell.angle_beta   90.00
_cell.angle_gamma   90.00
#
_symmetry.space_group_name_H-M   'P 1'
#
loop_
_entity.id
_entity.type
_entity.pdbx_description
1 polymer ?
#
loop_
_entity_poly.entity_id
_entity_poly.type
_entity_poly.pdbx_seq_one_letter_code
_entity_poly.pdbx_strand_id
1 'polypeptide(L)'
;MRVMEIPKWGTYLREQWRASFASHLSNEEQKLIGMDGFLWHLCSWERVKCFAKDEAIAAFNKQSKIKCTIFYQFIDEAYLLENARTLTVEELPYDLYDMYHSDIYIMDWNSKWTFIMTHESELGPYFIQKF
;
A
#
# COMPACT_ATOMS: atom_id res chain seq x y z
N MET A 1 19.05 -3.41 -5.53
CA MET A 1 17.77 -3.93 -5.02
C MET A 1 17.67 -5.40 -5.35
N ARG A 2 17.22 -6.25 -4.42
CA ARG A 2 16.86 -7.65 -4.66
C ARG A 2 15.35 -7.78 -4.55
N VAL A 3 14.75 -8.49 -5.51
CA VAL A 3 13.30 -8.78 -5.53
C VAL A 3 13.14 -10.28 -5.42
N MET A 4 12.26 -10.72 -4.52
CA MET A 4 11.89 -12.12 -4.35
C MET A 4 10.37 -12.23 -4.40
N GLU A 5 9.86 -13.07 -5.29
CA GLU A 5 8.44 -13.42 -5.27
C GLU A 5 8.13 -14.24 -4.01
N ILE A 6 7.05 -13.87 -3.32
CA ILE A 6 6.52 -14.57 -2.16
C ILE A 6 5.06 -14.95 -2.46
N PRO A 7 4.84 -15.96 -3.33
CA PRO A 7 3.51 -16.29 -3.80
C PRO A 7 2.61 -16.71 -2.64
N LYS A 8 1.30 -16.42 -2.74
CA LYS A 8 0.26 -16.74 -1.74
C LYS A 8 0.29 -15.87 -0.48
N TRP A 9 1.08 -14.80 -0.47
CA TRP A 9 1.15 -13.87 0.66
C TRP A 9 0.16 -12.70 0.56
N GLY A 10 -0.48 -12.45 -0.58
CA GLY A 10 -1.35 -11.28 -0.76
C GLY A 10 -2.46 -11.19 0.31
N THR A 11 -3.21 -12.26 0.55
CA THR A 11 -4.22 -12.28 1.63
C THR A 11 -3.61 -12.00 3.01
N TYR A 12 -2.48 -12.63 3.34
CA TYR A 12 -1.79 -12.39 4.61
C TYR A 12 -1.35 -10.92 4.74
N LEU A 13 -0.78 -10.33 3.69
CA LEU A 13 -0.29 -8.95 3.70
C LEU A 13 -1.42 -7.93 3.79
N ARG A 14 -2.58 -8.17 3.15
CA ARG A 14 -3.78 -7.34 3.32
C ARG A 14 -4.27 -7.32 4.77
N GLU A 15 -4.30 -8.48 5.43
CA GLU A 15 -4.67 -8.56 6.85
C GLU A 15 -3.64 -7.88 7.77
N GLN A 16 -2.33 -8.07 7.50
CA GLN A 16 -1.27 -7.36 8.22
C GLN A 16 -1.37 -5.84 8.05
N TRP A 17 -1.70 -5.38 6.83
CA TRP A 17 -1.89 -3.98 6.53
C TRP A 17 -3.06 -3.40 7.33
N ARG A 18 -4.22 -4.07 7.34
CA ARG A 18 -5.38 -3.68 8.15
C ARG A 18 -5.03 -3.58 9.63
N ALA A 19 -4.40 -4.62 10.17
CA ALA A 19 -3.98 -4.65 11.57
C ALA A 19 -2.94 -3.56 11.90
N SER A 20 -2.17 -3.09 10.91
CA SER A 20 -1.11 -2.10 11.12
C SER A 20 -1.61 -0.65 11.02
N PHE A 21 -2.48 -0.36 10.07
CA PHE A 21 -2.86 1.01 9.69
C PHE A 21 -4.33 1.36 10.00
N ALA A 22 -5.20 0.37 10.18
CA ALA A 22 -6.63 0.56 10.41
C ALA A 22 -7.10 0.01 11.77
N SER A 23 -6.19 -0.38 12.67
CA SER A 23 -6.52 -1.00 13.96
C SER A 23 -7.31 -0.11 14.92
N HIS A 24 -7.35 1.20 14.67
CA HIS A 24 -8.14 2.15 15.44
C HIS A 24 -9.62 2.17 15.05
N LEU A 25 -10.00 1.53 13.94
CA LEU A 25 -11.39 1.37 13.51
C LEU A 25 -11.92 -0.01 13.89
N SER A 26 -13.17 -0.08 14.34
CA SER A 26 -13.86 -1.37 14.51
C SER A 26 -14.09 -2.07 13.16
N ASN A 27 -14.38 -3.37 13.18
CA ASN A 27 -14.70 -4.12 11.97
C ASN A 27 -15.94 -3.55 11.27
N GLU A 28 -16.94 -3.08 12.01
CA GLU A 28 -18.12 -2.42 11.48
C GLU A 28 -17.76 -1.08 10.82
N GLU A 29 -16.90 -0.29 11.42
CA GLU A 29 -16.43 0.97 10.84
C GLU A 29 -15.64 0.75 9.55
N GLN A 30 -14.77 -0.26 9.50
CA GLN A 30 -14.03 -0.63 8.28
C GLN A 30 -14.99 -1.07 7.16
N LYS A 31 -16.04 -1.83 7.50
CA LYS A 31 -17.08 -2.24 6.54
C LYS A 31 -17.88 -1.06 6.01
N LEU A 32 -18.24 -0.11 6.89
CA LEU A 32 -19.02 1.08 6.52
C LEU A 32 -18.32 1.95 5.48
N ILE A 33 -16.98 2.04 5.52
CA ILE A 33 -16.20 2.74 4.51
C ILE A 33 -15.77 1.84 3.34
N GLY A 34 -16.27 0.60 3.25
CA GLY A 34 -16.04 -0.28 2.11
C GLY A 34 -14.60 -0.84 2.01
N MET A 35 -13.85 -0.95 3.11
CA MET A 35 -12.47 -1.45 3.06
C MET A 35 -12.34 -2.89 2.58
N ASP A 36 -13.41 -3.68 2.66
CA ASP A 36 -13.47 -5.05 2.13
C ASP A 36 -13.33 -5.10 0.60
N GLY A 37 -13.69 -4.01 -0.08
CA GLY A 37 -13.39 -3.81 -1.50
C GLY A 37 -11.99 -3.27 -1.72
N PHE A 38 -11.63 -2.18 -1.03
CA PHE A 38 -10.39 -1.44 -1.27
C PHE A 38 -9.77 -0.90 0.02
N LEU A 39 -8.54 -1.31 0.34
CA LEU A 39 -7.86 -0.85 1.56
C LEU A 39 -7.58 0.67 1.56
N TRP A 40 -7.41 1.27 0.37
CA TRP A 40 -7.13 2.70 0.23
C TRP A 40 -8.31 3.58 0.64
N HIS A 41 -9.52 3.01 0.81
CA HIS A 41 -10.66 3.71 1.39
C HIS A 41 -10.37 4.28 2.79
N LEU A 42 -9.43 3.71 3.54
CA LEU A 42 -8.98 4.28 4.81
C LEU A 42 -8.51 5.74 4.63
N CYS A 43 -7.86 6.05 3.50
CA CYS A 43 -7.35 7.37 3.17
C CYS A 43 -8.45 8.26 2.56
N SER A 44 -9.19 7.76 1.56
CA SER A 44 -10.20 8.58 0.86
C SER A 44 -11.40 8.98 1.73
N TRP A 45 -11.73 8.17 2.74
CA TRP A 45 -12.72 8.51 3.76
C TRP A 45 -12.15 9.29 4.95
N GLU A 46 -10.91 9.77 4.84
CA GLU A 46 -10.23 10.59 5.86
C GLU A 46 -10.17 9.94 7.25
N ARG A 47 -10.19 8.60 7.32
CA ARG A 47 -10.15 7.85 8.58
C ARG A 47 -8.72 7.67 9.12
N VAL A 48 -7.71 8.11 8.39
CA VAL A 48 -6.31 8.15 8.82
C VAL A 48 -5.64 9.40 8.30
N LYS A 49 -4.69 9.96 9.05
CA LYS A 49 -3.80 11.00 8.53
C LYS A 49 -2.90 10.38 7.46
N CYS A 50 -2.93 10.95 6.26
CA CYS A 50 -2.11 10.52 5.14
C CYS A 50 -1.70 11.72 4.28
N PHE A 51 -0.65 11.56 3.50
CA PHE A 51 -0.38 12.42 2.36
C PHE A 51 -1.09 11.84 1.12
N ALA A 52 -1.47 12.70 0.19
CA ALA A 52 -2.09 12.33 -1.08
C ALA A 52 -1.25 12.86 -2.24
N LYS A 53 -1.42 12.30 -3.45
CA LYS A 53 -0.87 12.81 -4.71
C LYS A 53 0.63 13.12 -4.63
N ASP A 54 1.04 14.33 -4.99
CA ASP A 54 2.46 14.73 -5.04
C ASP A 54 3.14 14.64 -3.68
N GLU A 55 2.44 14.95 -2.58
CA GLU A 55 2.96 14.80 -1.23
C GLU A 55 3.21 13.34 -0.87
N ALA A 56 2.33 12.43 -1.31
CA ALA A 56 2.52 10.99 -1.12
C ALA A 56 3.74 10.48 -1.88
N ILE A 57 3.90 10.88 -3.14
CA ILE A 57 5.05 10.53 -3.99
C ILE A 57 6.35 11.06 -3.37
N ALA A 58 6.36 12.33 -2.96
CA ALA A 58 7.52 12.94 -2.31
C ALA A 58 7.88 12.25 -0.99
N ALA A 59 6.88 11.85 -0.19
CA ALA A 59 7.09 11.12 1.05
C ALA A 59 7.66 9.71 0.80
N PHE A 60 7.13 8.98 -0.18
CA PHE A 60 7.63 7.66 -0.56
C PHE A 60 9.07 7.71 -1.07
N ASN A 61 9.39 8.65 -1.96
CA ASN A 61 10.74 8.79 -2.51
C ASN A 61 11.78 9.15 -1.44
N LYS A 62 11.37 9.81 -0.34
CA LYS A 62 12.26 10.12 0.80
C LYS A 62 12.52 8.93 1.74
N GLN A 63 11.70 7.87 1.70
CA GLN A 63 11.88 6.74 2.62
C GLN A 63 13.14 5.92 2.32
N SER A 64 13.85 5.54 3.39
CA SER A 64 14.92 4.54 3.31
C SER A 64 14.31 3.14 3.29
N LYS A 65 14.07 2.61 2.10
CA LYS A 65 13.41 1.32 1.87
C LYS A 65 14.43 0.18 1.99
N ILE A 66 14.78 -0.19 3.23
CA ILE A 66 15.72 -1.29 3.49
C ILE A 66 15.05 -2.63 3.18
N LYS A 67 13.82 -2.82 3.65
CA LYS A 67 13.02 -4.02 3.41
C LYS A 67 11.54 -3.63 3.37
N CYS A 68 10.85 -3.98 2.29
CA CYS A 68 9.42 -3.71 2.13
C CYS A 68 8.75 -4.81 1.30
N THR A 69 7.43 -4.88 1.36
CA THR A 69 6.63 -5.79 0.54
C THR A 69 5.82 -5.00 -0.48
N ILE A 70 5.67 -5.54 -1.69
CA ILE A 70 4.67 -5.12 -2.67
C ILE A 70 3.58 -6.19 -2.72
N PHE A 71 2.32 -5.79 -2.64
CA PHE A 71 1.17 -6.67 -2.80
C PHE A 71 -0.01 -5.89 -3.39
N TYR A 72 -1.05 -6.61 -3.79
CA TYR A 72 -2.18 -6.06 -4.53
C TYR A 72 -3.50 -6.28 -3.80
N GLN A 73 -4.53 -5.54 -4.21
CA GLN A 73 -5.86 -5.64 -3.60
C GLN A 73 -6.51 -7.02 -3.83
N PHE A 74 -6.45 -7.55 -5.06
CA PHE A 74 -7.28 -8.70 -5.46
C PHE A 74 -6.54 -9.99 -5.80
N ILE A 75 -5.20 -9.97 -5.81
CA ILE A 75 -4.39 -11.16 -6.11
C ILE A 75 -3.48 -11.54 -4.94
N ASP A 76 -3.05 -12.78 -4.94
CA ASP A 76 -2.22 -13.38 -3.89
C ASP A 76 -0.71 -13.29 -4.19
N GLU A 77 -0.36 -12.82 -5.38
CA GLU A 77 1.02 -12.48 -5.74
C GLU A 77 1.51 -11.33 -4.87
N ALA A 78 2.76 -11.46 -4.43
CA ALA A 78 3.44 -10.47 -3.63
C ALA A 78 4.95 -10.60 -3.80
N TYR A 79 5.64 -9.51 -3.51
CA TYR A 79 7.08 -9.40 -3.69
C TYR A 79 7.71 -8.87 -2.41
N LEU A 80 8.80 -9.50 -2.00
CA LEU A 80 9.69 -8.99 -0.96
C LEU A 80 10.86 -8.27 -1.62
N LEU A 81 11.04 -7.01 -1.25
CA LEU A 81 12.11 -6.16 -1.73
C LEU A 81 13.14 -5.96 -0.61
N GLU A 82 14.41 -6.20 -0.93
CA GLU A 82 15.54 -5.95 -0.05
C GLU A 82 16.51 -4.94 -0.69
N ASN A 83 17.00 -4.00 0.13
CA ASN A 83 17.86 -2.89 -0.30
C ASN A 83 17.25 -2.09 -1.47
N ALA A 84 15.99 -1.70 -1.32
CA ALA A 84 15.19 -0.94 -2.30
C ALA A 84 15.33 0.58 -2.15
N ARG A 85 16.47 1.08 -1.65
CA ARG A 85 16.68 2.51 -1.32
C ARG A 85 16.46 3.45 -2.50
N THR A 86 16.70 2.97 -3.71
CA THR A 86 16.55 3.74 -4.96
C THR A 86 15.18 3.58 -5.60
N LEU A 87 14.30 2.70 -5.07
CA LEU A 87 12.99 2.44 -5.66
C LEU A 87 12.17 3.73 -5.67
N THR A 88 11.81 4.16 -6.87
CA THR A 88 10.88 5.27 -7.13
C THR A 88 9.51 4.76 -7.55
N VAL A 89 8.56 5.68 -7.66
CA VAL A 89 7.17 5.38 -8.04
C VAL A 89 7.09 4.84 -9.47
N GLU A 90 7.94 5.33 -10.37
CA GLU A 90 7.99 4.98 -11.78
C GLU A 90 8.51 3.55 -12.04
N GLU A 91 9.20 2.96 -11.07
CA GLU A 91 9.71 1.58 -11.13
C GLU A 91 8.72 0.55 -10.57
N LEU A 92 7.56 0.99 -10.07
CA LEU A 92 6.54 0.10 -9.53
C LEU A 92 5.84 -0.66 -10.68
N PRO A 93 5.46 -1.93 -10.46
CA PRO A 93 4.78 -2.77 -11.46
C PRO A 93 3.29 -2.39 -11.59
N TYR A 94 3.00 -1.10 -11.76
CA TYR A 94 1.67 -0.53 -11.91
C TYR A 94 1.18 -0.67 -13.35
N ASP A 95 -0.01 -1.26 -13.49
CA ASP A 95 -0.70 -1.35 -14.77
C ASP A 95 -2.10 -0.76 -14.64
N LEU A 96 -2.32 0.38 -15.30
CA LEU A 96 -3.61 1.09 -15.30
C LEU A 96 -4.72 0.28 -16.00
N TYR A 97 -4.36 -0.66 -16.88
CA TYR A 97 -5.30 -1.42 -17.69
C TYR A 97 -5.58 -2.82 -17.14
N ASP A 98 -4.85 -3.23 -16.10
CA ASP A 98 -5.08 -4.50 -15.40
C ASP A 98 -5.64 -4.26 -13.99
N MET A 99 -6.94 -4.51 -13.83
CA MET A 99 -7.66 -4.38 -12.57
C MET A 99 -7.03 -5.16 -11.40
N TYR A 100 -6.26 -6.21 -11.68
CA TYR A 100 -5.57 -6.99 -10.65
C TYR A 100 -4.23 -6.37 -10.21
N HIS A 101 -3.61 -5.56 -11.06
CA HIS A 101 -2.31 -4.93 -10.85
C HIS A 101 -2.39 -3.40 -10.72
N SER A 102 -3.59 -2.84 -10.72
CA SER A 102 -3.85 -1.40 -10.64
C SER A 102 -4.00 -0.88 -9.21
N ASP A 103 -4.20 -1.73 -8.20
CA ASP A 103 -4.16 -1.32 -6.78
C ASP A 103 -2.94 -1.93 -6.09
N ILE A 104 -1.88 -1.14 -5.93
CA ILE A 104 -0.59 -1.58 -5.39
C ILE A 104 -0.34 -1.00 -4.01
N TYR A 105 0.08 -1.85 -3.09
CA TYR A 105 0.47 -1.50 -1.74
C TYR A 105 1.95 -1.80 -1.54
N ILE A 106 2.71 -0.78 -1.13
CA ILE A 106 4.10 -0.94 -0.72
C ILE A 106 4.18 -0.65 0.77
N MET A 107 4.48 -1.69 1.55
CA MET A 107 4.47 -1.64 3.02
C MET A 107 5.88 -1.87 3.56
N ASP A 108 6.33 -1.01 4.47
CA ASP A 108 7.57 -1.24 5.23
C ASP A 108 7.52 -2.58 5.96
N TRP A 109 8.65 -3.28 6.04
CA TRP A 109 8.71 -4.58 6.74
C TRP A 109 8.27 -4.52 8.20
N ASN A 110 8.46 -3.39 8.88
CA ASN A 110 8.04 -3.18 10.26
C ASN A 110 6.74 -2.36 10.35
N SER A 111 6.01 -2.25 9.24
CA SER A 111 4.75 -1.51 9.12
C SER A 111 4.82 -0.06 9.59
N LYS A 112 5.98 0.60 9.46
CA LYS A 112 6.15 2.02 9.84
C LYS A 112 5.49 2.99 8.87
N TRP A 113 5.39 2.59 7.61
CA TRP A 113 4.76 3.36 6.56
C TRP A 113 4.18 2.43 5.49
N THR A 114 3.23 2.95 4.73
CA THR A 114 2.73 2.33 3.51
C THR A 114 2.53 3.40 2.44
N PHE A 115 2.87 3.06 1.20
CA PHE A 115 2.49 3.81 0.01
C PHE A 115 1.45 3.00 -0.75
N ILE A 116 0.49 3.68 -1.35
CA ILE A 116 -0.67 3.07 -1.99
C ILE A 116 -0.86 3.74 -3.33
N MET A 117 -0.76 2.97 -4.41
CA MET A 117 -1.14 3.41 -5.74
C MET A 117 -2.51 2.82 -6.06
N THR A 118 -3.45 3.69 -6.39
CA THR A 118 -4.84 3.34 -6.64
C THR A 118 -5.09 3.16 -8.13
N HIS A 119 -6.02 2.28 -8.48
CA HIS A 119 -6.45 2.13 -9.88
C HIS A 119 -7.20 3.37 -10.39
N GLU A 120 -7.85 4.09 -9.48
CA GLU A 120 -8.46 5.40 -9.74
C GLU A 120 -7.41 6.49 -9.55
N SER A 121 -6.78 6.95 -10.64
CA SER A 121 -5.68 7.93 -10.60
C SER A 121 -6.06 9.27 -9.95
N GLU A 122 -7.35 9.61 -9.92
CA GLU A 122 -7.83 10.84 -9.27
C GLU A 122 -7.90 10.73 -7.74
N LEU A 123 -7.99 9.50 -7.21
CA LEU A 123 -8.14 9.18 -5.80
C LEU A 123 -6.85 8.62 -5.18
N GLY A 124 -5.68 9.03 -5.68
CA GLY A 124 -4.40 8.61 -5.13
C GLY A 124 -3.24 9.22 -5.91
N PRO A 125 -2.00 8.75 -5.66
CA PRO A 125 -1.61 7.80 -4.61
C PRO A 125 -1.75 8.36 -3.19
N TYR A 126 -1.61 7.49 -2.18
CA TYR A 126 -1.57 7.87 -0.76
C TYR A 126 -0.30 7.39 -0.06
N PHE A 127 0.08 8.08 1.01
CA PHE A 127 1.15 7.66 1.91
C PHE A 127 0.73 7.81 3.37
N ILE A 128 0.80 6.73 4.14
CA ILE A 128 0.55 6.73 5.58
C ILE A 128 1.90 6.52 6.29
N GLN A 129 2.16 7.34 7.30
CA GLN A 129 3.32 7.19 8.19
C GLN A 129 2.86 7.08 9.63
N LYS A 130 3.39 6.09 10.35
CA LYS A 130 3.22 5.97 11.80
C LYS A 130 4.29 6.81 12.48
N PHE A 131 3.86 7.69 13.38
CA PHE A 131 4.74 8.47 14.27
C PHE A 131 4.90 7.77 15.61
#